data_AF-A0A176RZ05-F1
#
_entry.id   AF-A0A176RZ05-F1
#
_cell.length_a   1.000
_cell.length_b   1.000
_cell.length_c   1.000
_cell.angle_alpha   90.00
_cell.angle_beta   90.00
_cell.angle_gamma   90.00
#
_symmetry.space_group_name_H-M   'P 1'
#
loop_
_entity.id
_entity.type
_entity.pdbx_description
1 polymer ?
#
loop_
_entity_poly.entity_id
_entity_poly.type
_entity_poly.pdbx_seq_one_letter_code
_entity_poly.pdbx_strand_id
1 'polypeptide(L)'
;MSLHALLRSSVWPERQLLETASILRNIAFFDAYFSNYIEGTEFDPEEAADIVFHNRPLEHRHEDSHDIIATYNLVSDPVEIRSCPESPETFDVLLKKRHSILMAARKDKRPGEFKEIVNRAGNTVFVLPQLVRGTLLKGFELYQLLDNPFARAAFIMFVISEVHPFLDGNGRVARIMMNAELVSAGQCRIFIPTVFREDYLLTLRRLTREGDGEPYVKMLNKAQEFVSKINFSDHDKAIKMLYACNAFTKHDEGVYLKMPD
;
A
#
# COMPACT_ATOMS: atom_id res chain seq x y z
N MET A 1 -9.01 17.02 15.68
CA MET A 1 -9.45 15.67 16.10
C MET A 1 -8.34 14.70 15.72
N SER A 2 -7.96 13.74 16.56
CA SER A 2 -6.91 12.78 16.17
C SER A 2 -7.38 11.84 15.05
N LEU A 3 -6.46 11.25 14.27
CA LEU A 3 -6.81 10.27 13.24
C LEU A 3 -7.65 9.12 13.82
N HIS A 4 -7.25 8.57 14.97
CA HIS A 4 -7.98 7.47 15.62
C HIS A 4 -9.42 7.88 15.98
N ALA A 5 -9.61 9.07 16.56
CA ALA A 5 -10.94 9.56 16.90
C ALA A 5 -11.81 9.81 15.65
N LEU A 6 -11.22 10.33 14.58
CA LEU A 6 -11.89 10.52 13.30
C LEU A 6 -12.35 9.17 12.71
N LEU A 7 -11.45 8.19 12.66
CA LEU A 7 -11.74 6.86 12.10
C LEU A 7 -12.79 6.11 12.91
N ARG A 8 -12.80 6.25 14.24
CA ARG A 8 -13.76 5.61 15.13
C ARG A 8 -15.16 6.24 15.09
N SER A 9 -15.25 7.55 14.88
CA SER A 9 -16.53 8.28 14.91
C SER A 9 -17.22 8.40 13.56
N SER A 10 -16.54 8.07 12.48
CA SER A 10 -17.07 8.15 11.11
C SER A 10 -17.71 6.84 10.66
N VAL A 11 -18.63 6.94 9.69
CA VAL A 11 -19.20 5.79 8.99
C VAL A 11 -18.44 5.59 7.68
N TRP A 12 -17.98 4.36 7.44
CA TRP A 12 -17.21 4.01 6.26
C TRP A 12 -18.01 3.11 5.33
N PRO A 13 -18.03 3.39 4.02
CA PRO A 13 -18.74 2.55 3.06
C PRO A 13 -18.11 1.17 2.95
N GLU A 14 -18.95 0.14 2.86
CA GLU A 14 -18.52 -1.22 2.58
C GLU A 14 -18.52 -1.44 1.07
N ARG A 15 -17.33 -1.65 0.50
CA ARG A 15 -17.16 -1.93 -0.93
C ARG A 15 -16.73 -3.36 -1.10
N GLN A 16 -17.69 -4.27 -1.22
CA GLN A 16 -17.38 -5.69 -1.42
C GLN A 16 -16.79 -5.95 -2.79
N LEU A 17 -15.90 -6.93 -2.89
CA LEU A 17 -15.39 -7.44 -4.15
C LEU A 17 -15.53 -8.96 -4.19
N LEU A 18 -16.24 -9.47 -5.21
CA LEU A 18 -16.31 -10.90 -5.48
C LEU A 18 -14.98 -11.37 -6.05
N GLU A 19 -14.15 -12.00 -5.23
CA GLU A 19 -12.85 -12.52 -5.66
C GLU A 19 -12.99 -13.91 -6.30
N THR A 20 -12.95 -13.95 -7.64
CA THR A 20 -12.61 -15.18 -8.38
C THR A 20 -11.09 -15.27 -8.55
N ALA A 21 -10.55 -16.44 -8.91
CA ALA A 21 -9.11 -16.61 -9.15
C ALA A 21 -8.59 -15.65 -10.25
N SER A 22 -9.38 -15.38 -11.30
CA SER A 22 -9.03 -14.40 -12.35
C SER A 22 -8.96 -12.98 -11.79
N ILE A 23 -9.97 -12.59 -11.02
CA ILE A 23 -10.03 -11.26 -10.39
C ILE A 23 -8.84 -11.07 -9.44
N LEU A 24 -8.56 -12.06 -8.59
CA LEU A 24 -7.43 -12.04 -7.65
C LEU A 24 -6.09 -11.86 -8.37
N ARG A 25 -5.85 -12.63 -9.45
CA ARG A 25 -4.64 -12.51 -10.26
C ARG A 25 -4.47 -11.09 -10.82
N ASN A 26 -5.53 -10.53 -11.40
CA ASN A 26 -5.43 -9.23 -12.07
C ASN A 26 -5.38 -8.06 -11.08
N ILE A 27 -6.21 -8.07 -10.03
CA ILE A 27 -6.20 -7.02 -9.00
C ILE A 27 -4.86 -6.99 -8.25
N ALA A 28 -4.27 -8.15 -7.96
CA ALA A 28 -2.96 -8.25 -7.32
C ALA A 28 -1.83 -7.67 -8.19
N PHE A 29 -1.93 -7.80 -9.52
CA PHE A 29 -0.97 -7.16 -10.42
C PHE A 29 -1.02 -5.64 -10.30
N PHE A 30 -2.20 -5.01 -10.35
CA PHE A 30 -2.30 -3.56 -10.26
C PHE A 30 -1.95 -3.02 -8.87
N ASP A 31 -2.28 -3.76 -7.82
CA ASP A 31 -1.83 -3.49 -6.44
C ASP A 31 -0.29 -3.41 -6.39
N ALA A 32 0.39 -4.45 -6.91
CA ALA A 32 1.83 -4.49 -6.98
C ALA A 32 2.42 -3.39 -7.87
N TYR A 33 1.86 -3.18 -9.05
CA TYR A 33 2.32 -2.17 -10.01
C TYR A 33 2.29 -0.77 -9.39
N PHE A 34 1.12 -0.31 -8.95
CA PHE A 34 0.98 1.05 -8.42
C PHE A 34 1.77 1.23 -7.11
N SER A 35 1.81 0.20 -6.27
CA SER A 35 2.60 0.24 -5.03
C SER A 35 4.10 0.40 -5.31
N ASN A 36 4.65 -0.24 -6.33
CA ASN A 36 6.07 -0.10 -6.68
C ASN A 36 6.35 1.20 -7.43
N TYR A 37 5.45 1.63 -8.32
CA TYR A 37 5.61 2.88 -9.09
C TYR A 37 5.80 4.11 -8.19
N ILE A 38 5.02 4.22 -7.10
CA ILE A 38 5.08 5.36 -6.17
C ILE A 38 6.47 5.51 -5.53
N GLU A 39 7.16 4.39 -5.31
CA GLU A 39 8.49 4.33 -4.69
C GLU A 39 9.63 4.47 -5.71
N GLY A 40 9.33 4.65 -7.00
CA GLY A 40 10.33 4.90 -8.06
C GLY A 40 10.65 3.69 -8.94
N THR A 41 10.00 2.55 -8.73
CA THR A 41 10.06 1.41 -9.67
C THR A 41 9.10 1.68 -10.83
N GLU A 42 9.55 2.53 -11.76
CA GLU A 42 8.74 2.97 -12.91
C GLU A 42 8.91 1.99 -14.08
N PHE A 43 7.84 1.29 -14.45
CA PHE A 43 7.74 0.45 -15.65
C PHE A 43 6.50 0.85 -16.44
N ASP A 44 6.54 0.65 -17.77
CA ASP A 44 5.31 0.66 -18.56
C ASP A 44 4.39 -0.47 -18.08
N PRO A 45 3.05 -0.27 -18.02
CA PRO A 45 2.12 -1.29 -17.51
C PRO A 45 2.25 -2.65 -18.22
N GLU A 46 2.46 -2.64 -19.54
CA GLU A 46 2.63 -3.82 -20.36
C GLU A 46 3.97 -4.53 -20.08
N GLU A 47 5.05 -3.76 -19.86
CA GLU A 47 6.37 -4.30 -19.49
C GLU A 47 6.31 -4.96 -18.10
N ALA A 48 5.68 -4.29 -17.13
CA ALA A 48 5.43 -4.84 -15.81
C ALA A 48 4.60 -6.13 -15.86
N ALA A 49 3.57 -6.18 -16.73
CA ALA A 49 2.75 -7.37 -16.91
C ALA A 49 3.58 -8.54 -17.47
N ASP A 50 4.50 -8.28 -18.40
CA ASP A 50 5.42 -9.30 -18.91
C ASP A 50 6.40 -9.81 -17.85
N ILE A 51 6.94 -8.92 -17.01
CA ILE A 51 7.81 -9.29 -15.89
C ILE A 51 7.07 -10.25 -14.94
N VAL A 52 5.84 -9.89 -14.55
CA VAL A 52 5.06 -10.63 -13.53
C VAL A 52 4.43 -11.91 -14.07
N PHE A 53 3.75 -11.84 -15.23
CA PHE A 53 2.95 -12.96 -15.73
C PHE A 53 3.73 -13.94 -16.60
N HIS A 54 4.79 -13.48 -17.27
CA HIS A 54 5.61 -14.32 -18.13
C HIS A 54 6.98 -14.65 -17.50
N ASN A 55 7.22 -14.19 -16.26
CA ASN A 55 8.47 -14.40 -15.52
C ASN A 55 9.71 -13.97 -16.33
N ARG A 56 9.64 -12.76 -16.91
CA ARG A 56 10.70 -12.16 -17.74
C ARG A 56 11.33 -10.95 -17.05
N PRO A 57 12.11 -11.13 -15.97
CA PRO A 57 12.77 -10.01 -15.31
C PRO A 57 13.80 -9.37 -16.24
N LEU A 58 13.96 -8.05 -16.14
CA LEU A 58 14.94 -7.30 -16.90
C LEU A 58 16.30 -7.36 -16.20
N GLU A 59 17.32 -7.93 -16.85
CA GLU A 59 18.66 -8.08 -16.25
C GLU A 59 19.26 -6.74 -15.79
N HIS A 60 19.12 -5.70 -16.62
CA HIS A 60 19.64 -4.36 -16.34
C HIS A 60 18.84 -3.61 -15.25
N ARG A 61 17.68 -4.14 -14.85
CA ARG A 61 16.81 -3.63 -13.77
C ARG A 61 16.36 -4.78 -12.86
N HIS A 62 17.30 -5.65 -12.49
CA HIS A 62 17.00 -6.87 -11.75
C HIS A 62 16.34 -6.60 -10.38
N GLU A 63 16.82 -5.60 -9.62
CA GLU A 63 16.22 -5.24 -8.33
C GLU A 63 14.79 -4.73 -8.48
N ASP A 64 14.56 -3.83 -9.44
CA ASP A 64 13.22 -3.30 -9.74
C ASP A 64 12.26 -4.40 -10.23
N SER A 65 12.74 -5.31 -11.07
CA SER A 65 11.98 -6.48 -11.53
C SER A 65 11.60 -7.38 -10.35
N HIS A 66 12.53 -7.60 -9.42
CA HIS A 66 12.27 -8.37 -8.22
C HIS A 66 11.26 -7.67 -7.30
N ASP A 67 11.35 -6.35 -7.14
CA ASP A 67 10.45 -5.57 -6.26
C ASP A 67 8.97 -5.75 -6.67
N ILE A 68 8.65 -5.65 -7.97
CA ILE A 68 7.29 -5.86 -8.46
C ILE A 68 6.85 -7.32 -8.35
N ILE A 69 7.72 -8.29 -8.67
CA ILE A 69 7.43 -9.73 -8.54
C ILE A 69 7.15 -10.10 -7.07
N ALA A 70 8.01 -9.66 -6.15
CA ALA A 70 7.89 -9.97 -4.73
C ALA A 70 6.61 -9.37 -4.14
N THR A 71 6.28 -8.12 -4.52
CA THR A 71 5.02 -7.49 -4.12
C THR A 71 3.83 -8.28 -4.65
N TYR A 72 3.84 -8.63 -5.94
CA TYR A 72 2.78 -9.42 -6.56
C TYR A 72 2.58 -10.77 -5.86
N ASN A 73 3.66 -11.49 -5.55
CA ASN A 73 3.58 -12.78 -4.87
C ASN A 73 2.92 -12.66 -3.48
N LEU A 74 3.25 -11.61 -2.72
CA LEU A 74 2.63 -11.35 -1.42
C LEU A 74 1.13 -11.03 -1.54
N VAL A 75 0.74 -10.25 -2.56
CA VAL A 75 -0.65 -9.75 -2.67
C VAL A 75 -1.55 -10.62 -3.55
N SER A 76 -1.00 -11.61 -4.24
CA SER A 76 -1.74 -12.61 -5.04
C SER A 76 -1.98 -13.92 -4.29
N ASP A 77 -1.22 -14.20 -3.23
CA ASP A 77 -1.46 -15.36 -2.37
C ASP A 77 -2.67 -15.10 -1.44
N PRO A 78 -3.76 -15.88 -1.57
CA PRO A 78 -5.00 -15.66 -0.84
C PRO A 78 -4.90 -15.86 0.68
N VAL A 79 -3.93 -16.63 1.15
CA VAL A 79 -3.66 -16.85 2.58
C VAL A 79 -2.80 -15.72 3.11
N GLU A 80 -1.73 -15.38 2.39
CA GLU A 80 -0.84 -14.29 2.80
C GLU A 80 -1.57 -12.96 2.85
N ILE A 81 -2.31 -12.57 1.80
CA ILE A 81 -2.97 -11.26 1.76
C ILE A 81 -4.07 -11.13 2.82
N ARG A 82 -4.74 -12.22 3.23
CA ARG A 82 -5.77 -12.18 4.28
C ARG A 82 -5.23 -12.27 5.70
N SER A 83 -3.93 -12.48 5.85
CA SER A 83 -3.31 -12.60 7.16
C SER A 83 -3.24 -11.23 7.84
N CYS A 84 -3.92 -11.09 8.97
CA CYS A 84 -3.93 -9.89 9.81
C CYS A 84 -3.32 -10.21 11.18
N PRO A 85 -2.57 -9.29 11.79
CA PRO A 85 -1.98 -9.52 13.10
C PRO A 85 -3.02 -9.41 14.24
N GLU A 86 -3.00 -10.39 15.15
CA GLU A 86 -3.93 -10.49 16.29
C GLU A 86 -3.31 -10.01 17.61
N SER A 87 -1.98 -9.94 17.67
CA SER A 87 -1.21 -9.53 18.84
C SER A 87 -0.01 -8.67 18.44
N PRO A 88 0.59 -7.94 19.39
CA PRO A 88 1.79 -7.15 19.11
C PRO A 88 2.98 -8.01 18.61
N GLU A 89 3.10 -9.26 19.08
CA GLU A 89 4.13 -10.21 18.67
C GLU A 89 3.89 -10.70 17.24
N THR A 90 2.65 -11.07 16.92
CA THR A 90 2.28 -11.51 15.56
C THR A 90 2.38 -10.35 14.56
N PHE A 91 2.15 -9.10 15.01
CA PHE A 91 2.39 -7.91 14.20
C PHE A 91 3.88 -7.74 13.85
N ASP A 92 4.78 -7.82 14.82
CA ASP A 92 6.23 -7.72 14.58
C ASP A 92 6.71 -8.81 13.60
N VAL A 93 6.29 -10.06 13.82
CA VAL A 93 6.65 -11.21 12.96
C VAL A 93 6.12 -11.03 11.55
N LEU A 94 4.83 -10.71 11.38
CA LEU A 94 4.20 -10.57 10.08
C LEU A 94 4.80 -9.40 9.28
N LEU A 95 5.00 -8.25 9.95
CA LEU A 95 5.56 -7.06 9.32
C LEU A 95 6.99 -7.33 8.81
N LYS A 96 7.83 -7.98 9.62
CA LYS A 96 9.20 -8.36 9.22
C LYS A 96 9.22 -9.43 8.14
N LYS A 97 8.34 -10.43 8.20
CA LYS A 97 8.21 -11.48 7.17
C LYS A 97 7.85 -10.85 5.81
N ARG A 98 6.83 -10.00 5.76
CA ARG A 98 6.42 -9.33 4.51
C ARG A 98 7.54 -8.43 3.99
N HIS A 99 8.20 -7.68 4.86
CA HIS A 99 9.33 -6.84 4.49
C HIS A 99 10.53 -7.65 3.98
N SER A 100 10.84 -8.81 4.57
CA SER A 100 11.97 -9.64 4.12
C SER A 100 11.76 -10.20 2.71
N ILE A 101 10.53 -10.61 2.39
CA ILE A 101 10.15 -11.07 1.04
C ILE A 101 10.21 -9.90 0.06
N LEU A 102 9.58 -8.78 0.42
CA LEU A 102 9.52 -7.58 -0.41
C LEU A 102 10.91 -7.08 -0.84
N MET A 103 11.85 -7.05 0.10
CA MET A 103 13.17 -6.46 -0.10
C MET A 103 14.26 -7.50 -0.43
N ALA A 104 13.92 -8.76 -0.71
CA ALA A 104 14.90 -9.85 -0.77
C ALA A 104 16.06 -9.63 -1.78
N ALA A 105 15.83 -8.88 -2.87
CA ALA A 105 16.89 -8.53 -3.82
C ALA A 105 17.83 -7.42 -3.33
N ARG A 106 17.40 -6.57 -2.39
CA ARG A 106 18.13 -5.39 -1.90
C ARG A 106 18.77 -5.68 -0.54
N LYS A 107 19.79 -6.56 -0.54
CA LYS A 107 20.43 -7.06 0.70
C LYS A 107 21.05 -5.94 1.54
N ASP A 108 21.51 -4.87 0.92
CA ASP A 108 22.05 -3.68 1.57
C ASP A 108 20.98 -2.92 2.40
N LYS A 109 19.70 -3.15 2.13
CA LYS A 109 18.57 -2.59 2.89
C LYS A 109 18.14 -3.43 4.09
N ARG A 110 18.85 -4.53 4.36
CA ARG A 110 18.62 -5.45 5.49
C ARG A 110 17.16 -5.96 5.55
N PRO A 111 16.74 -6.80 4.60
CA PRO A 111 15.37 -7.30 4.51
C PRO A 111 14.92 -7.97 5.82
N GLY A 112 13.73 -7.61 6.29
CA GLY A 112 13.15 -8.10 7.55
C GLY A 112 13.72 -7.53 8.85
N GLU A 113 14.68 -6.61 8.80
CA GLU A 113 15.31 -6.04 9.99
C GLU A 113 14.95 -4.57 10.17
N PHE A 114 14.59 -4.16 11.39
CA PHE A 114 14.35 -2.75 11.69
C PHE A 114 15.61 -1.91 11.51
N LYS A 115 15.43 -0.65 11.12
CA LYS A 115 16.51 0.31 10.92
C LYS A 115 17.36 0.49 12.18
N GLU A 116 18.66 0.60 11.98
CA GLU A 116 19.64 0.97 13.03
C GLU A 116 20.14 2.41 12.88
N ILE A 117 19.78 3.07 11.79
CA ILE A 117 20.08 4.48 11.52
C ILE A 117 18.79 5.27 11.31
N VAL A 118 18.85 6.58 11.52
CA VAL A 118 17.69 7.46 11.37
C VAL A 118 17.39 7.70 9.89
N ASN A 119 16.20 7.27 9.44
CA ASN A 119 15.68 7.60 8.11
C ASN A 119 15.25 9.07 8.01
N ARG A 120 15.40 9.63 6.80
CA ARG A 120 14.90 10.95 6.42
C ARG A 120 14.27 10.91 5.04
N ALA A 121 13.19 11.66 4.85
CA ALA A 121 12.58 11.90 3.53
C ALA A 121 12.26 13.39 3.41
N GLY A 122 12.97 14.08 2.51
CA GLY A 122 12.96 15.55 2.46
C GLY A 122 13.30 16.15 3.83
N ASN A 123 12.40 16.98 4.35
CA ASN A 123 12.55 17.61 5.67
C ASN A 123 11.98 16.78 6.84
N THR A 124 11.43 15.60 6.56
CA THR A 124 10.85 14.73 7.59
C THR A 124 11.93 13.82 8.17
N VAL A 125 12.07 13.85 9.50
CA VAL A 125 12.89 12.91 10.27
C VAL A 125 11.94 11.91 10.92
N PHE A 126 12.13 10.63 10.62
CA PHE A 126 11.25 9.59 11.16
C PHE A 126 11.67 9.14 12.57
N VAL A 127 10.85 8.30 13.20
CA VAL A 127 11.08 7.75 14.54
C VAL A 127 12.49 7.18 14.69
N LEU A 128 13.16 7.49 15.80
CA LEU A 128 14.53 7.02 16.07
C LEU A 128 14.59 5.49 16.18
N PRO A 129 15.67 4.82 15.73
CA PRO A 129 15.83 3.36 15.76
C PRO A 129 15.39 2.69 17.06
N GLN A 130 15.85 3.20 18.20
CA GLN A 130 15.56 2.64 19.53
C GLN A 130 14.09 2.80 19.96
N LEU A 131 13.32 3.66 19.28
CA LEU A 131 11.90 3.92 19.55
C LEU A 131 10.98 3.21 18.57
N VAL A 132 11.49 2.63 17.47
CA VAL A 132 10.68 2.01 16.41
C VAL A 132 9.73 0.97 16.97
N ARG A 133 10.27 -0.03 17.68
CA ARG A 133 9.46 -1.14 18.21
C ARG A 133 8.40 -0.63 19.17
N GLY A 134 8.77 0.17 20.17
CA GLY A 134 7.83 0.71 21.14
C GLY A 134 6.71 1.54 20.50
N THR A 135 7.04 2.36 19.49
CA THR A 135 6.07 3.20 18.79
C THR A 135 5.11 2.35 17.94
N LEU A 136 5.60 1.32 17.25
CA LEU A 136 4.75 0.36 16.52
C LEU A 136 3.77 -0.36 17.45
N LEU A 137 4.23 -0.83 18.62
CA LEU A 137 3.37 -1.53 19.58
C LEU A 137 2.28 -0.61 20.13
N LYS A 138 2.60 0.66 20.42
CA LYS A 138 1.59 1.65 20.83
C LYS A 138 0.61 2.01 19.71
N GLY A 139 1.07 2.09 18.47
CA GLY A 139 0.19 2.19 17.31
C GLY A 139 -0.73 0.97 17.19
N PHE A 140 -0.19 -0.23 17.39
CA PHE A 140 -0.95 -1.48 17.31
C PHE A 140 -2.06 -1.57 18.37
N GLU A 141 -1.80 -1.11 19.61
CA GLU A 141 -2.82 -1.04 20.67
C GLU A 141 -4.03 -0.19 20.23
N LEU A 142 -3.80 0.97 19.60
CA LEU A 142 -4.86 1.84 19.08
C LEU A 142 -5.57 1.23 17.86
N TYR A 143 -4.80 0.63 16.97
CA TYR A 143 -5.30 -0.06 15.79
C TYR A 143 -6.34 -1.15 16.14
N GLN A 144 -6.10 -1.93 17.20
CA GLN A 144 -7.02 -2.99 17.66
C GLN A 144 -8.35 -2.45 18.21
N LEU A 145 -8.45 -1.16 18.54
CA LEU A 145 -9.67 -0.52 19.04
C LEU A 145 -10.59 0.00 17.92
N LEU A 146 -10.22 -0.23 16.65
CA LEU A 146 -11.02 0.10 15.49
C LEU A 146 -11.74 -1.16 14.99
N ASP A 147 -13.06 -1.08 14.84
CA ASP A 147 -13.90 -2.21 14.41
C ASP A 147 -14.03 -2.28 12.88
N ASN A 148 -14.10 -1.14 12.21
CA ASN A 148 -14.36 -1.09 10.77
C ASN A 148 -13.09 -1.43 9.94
N PRO A 149 -13.18 -2.29 8.92
CA PRO A 149 -12.02 -2.70 8.11
C PRO A 149 -11.29 -1.55 7.42
N PHE A 150 -12.02 -0.58 6.85
CA PHE A 150 -11.42 0.59 6.23
C PHE A 150 -10.72 1.47 7.28
N ALA A 151 -11.32 1.60 8.48
CA ALA A 151 -10.68 2.32 9.58
C ALA A 151 -9.36 1.67 10.01
N ARG A 152 -9.35 0.35 10.19
CA ARG A 152 -8.16 -0.44 10.50
C ARG A 152 -7.09 -0.30 9.42
N ALA A 153 -7.48 -0.43 8.15
CA ALA A 153 -6.62 -0.31 6.98
C ALA A 153 -5.93 1.06 6.92
N ALA A 154 -6.70 2.15 7.01
CA ALA A 154 -6.16 3.51 7.01
C ALA A 154 -5.22 3.76 8.21
N PHE A 155 -5.59 3.28 9.40
CA PHE A 155 -4.78 3.51 10.58
C PHE A 155 -3.43 2.77 10.54
N ILE A 156 -3.43 1.47 10.20
CA ILE A 156 -2.21 0.67 10.18
C ILE A 156 -1.24 1.14 9.08
N MET A 157 -1.79 1.56 7.94
CA MET A 157 -1.04 2.13 6.83
C MET A 157 -0.31 3.40 7.26
N PHE A 158 -1.01 4.31 7.94
CA PHE A 158 -0.41 5.53 8.48
C PHE A 158 0.66 5.21 9.54
N VAL A 159 0.36 4.35 10.52
CA VAL A 159 1.30 4.00 11.60
C VAL A 159 2.62 3.48 11.05
N ILE A 160 2.59 2.53 10.10
CA ILE A 160 3.81 1.97 9.53
C ILE A 160 4.57 3.02 8.72
N SER A 161 3.87 3.83 7.93
CA SER A 161 4.47 4.88 7.10
C SER A 161 5.16 5.96 7.93
N GLU A 162 4.53 6.36 9.04
CA GLU A 162 5.02 7.40 9.96
C GLU A 162 6.16 6.91 10.85
N VAL A 163 6.08 5.67 11.38
CA VAL A 163 7.19 5.09 12.14
C VAL A 163 8.39 4.83 11.23
N HIS A 164 8.13 4.42 9.99
CA HIS A 164 9.13 4.14 8.97
C HIS A 164 10.18 3.13 9.49
N PRO A 165 9.76 1.92 9.89
CA PRO A 165 10.57 1.01 10.71
C PRO A 165 11.80 0.40 10.00
N PHE A 166 11.84 0.42 8.68
CA PHE A 166 12.89 -0.21 7.86
C PHE A 166 13.74 0.84 7.14
N LEU A 167 14.90 0.43 6.61
CA LEU A 167 15.77 1.31 5.83
C LEU A 167 15.13 1.77 4.52
N ASP A 168 14.33 0.91 3.90
CA ASP A 168 13.57 1.15 2.67
C ASP A 168 12.33 0.21 2.65
N GLY A 169 11.44 0.32 1.68
CA GLY A 169 10.28 -0.57 1.52
C GLY A 169 9.08 -0.25 2.44
N ASN A 170 9.18 0.80 3.26
CA ASN A 170 8.17 1.16 4.26
C ASN A 170 6.78 1.46 3.65
N GLY A 171 6.72 2.25 2.57
CA GLY A 171 5.46 2.57 1.91
C GLY A 171 4.79 1.34 1.29
N ARG A 172 5.58 0.48 0.64
CA ARG A 172 5.13 -0.78 0.04
C ARG A 172 4.54 -1.73 1.08
N VAL A 173 5.28 -2.01 2.16
CA VAL A 173 4.77 -2.90 3.21
C VAL A 173 3.58 -2.29 3.96
N ALA A 174 3.53 -0.96 4.16
CA ALA A 174 2.37 -0.29 4.74
C ALA A 174 1.10 -0.48 3.89
N ARG A 175 1.20 -0.37 2.56
CA ARG A 175 0.07 -0.62 1.65
C ARG A 175 -0.34 -2.10 1.59
N ILE A 176 0.60 -3.04 1.72
CA ILE A 176 0.27 -4.46 1.86
C ILE A 176 -0.52 -4.70 3.16
N MET A 177 -0.08 -4.12 4.28
CA MET A 177 -0.80 -4.23 5.56
C MET A 177 -2.18 -3.57 5.50
N MET A 178 -2.32 -2.44 4.80
CA MET A 178 -3.60 -1.78 4.52
C MET A 178 -4.55 -2.72 3.77
N ASN A 179 -4.10 -3.27 2.65
CA ASN A 179 -4.93 -4.13 1.81
C ASN A 179 -5.22 -5.48 2.49
N ALA A 180 -4.39 -5.92 3.43
CA ALA A 180 -4.67 -7.12 4.21
C ALA A 180 -5.94 -6.99 5.06
N GLU A 181 -6.14 -5.85 5.73
CA GLU A 181 -7.37 -5.56 6.49
C GLU A 181 -8.62 -5.52 5.61
N LEU A 182 -8.49 -5.00 4.40
CA LEU A 182 -9.60 -4.91 3.46
C LEU A 182 -9.97 -6.30 2.91
N VAL A 183 -8.97 -7.06 2.46
CA VAL A 183 -9.20 -8.37 1.83
C VAL A 183 -9.63 -9.42 2.85
N SER A 184 -9.13 -9.36 4.10
CA SER A 184 -9.59 -10.25 5.17
C SER A 184 -11.08 -10.05 5.51
N ALA A 185 -11.58 -8.82 5.32
CA ALA A 185 -12.99 -8.46 5.50
C ALA A 185 -13.84 -8.56 4.21
N GLY A 186 -13.29 -9.11 3.11
CA GLY A 186 -14.00 -9.22 1.82
C GLY A 186 -14.26 -7.88 1.12
N GLN A 187 -13.52 -6.83 1.48
CA GLN A 187 -13.59 -5.52 0.85
C GLN A 187 -12.58 -5.34 -0.28
N CYS A 188 -12.93 -4.47 -1.20
CA CYS A 188 -12.10 -4.02 -2.31
C CYS A 188 -10.84 -3.30 -1.78
N ARG A 189 -9.71 -3.55 -2.45
CA ARG A 189 -8.40 -2.98 -2.14
C ARG A 189 -8.36 -1.47 -2.42
N ILE A 190 -7.36 -0.81 -1.88
CA ILE A 190 -7.00 0.58 -2.19
C ILE A 190 -5.71 0.56 -3.00
N PHE A 191 -5.76 1.19 -4.17
CA PHE A 191 -4.58 1.53 -4.97
C PHE A 191 -4.40 3.03 -4.92
N ILE A 192 -3.15 3.48 -4.96
CA ILE A 192 -2.84 4.89 -5.19
C ILE A 192 -2.34 4.98 -6.63
N PRO A 193 -3.18 5.37 -7.61
CA PRO A 193 -2.74 5.52 -8.99
C PRO A 193 -1.57 6.50 -9.11
N THR A 194 -0.78 6.38 -10.17
CA THR A 194 0.37 7.24 -10.45
C THR A 194 -0.01 8.72 -10.42
N VAL A 195 -1.14 9.08 -11.05
CA VAL A 195 -1.66 10.44 -11.09
C VAL A 195 -2.07 10.96 -9.71
N PHE A 196 -2.35 10.07 -8.76
CA PHE A 196 -2.84 10.40 -7.42
C PHE A 196 -1.73 10.38 -6.34
N ARG A 197 -0.48 10.18 -6.77
CA ARG A 197 0.69 10.12 -5.89
C ARG A 197 0.87 11.40 -5.08
N GLU A 198 0.68 12.56 -5.69
CA GLU A 198 0.90 13.84 -5.00
C GLU A 198 -0.14 14.09 -3.89
N ASP A 199 -1.43 13.87 -4.18
CA ASP A 199 -2.51 13.91 -3.18
C ASP A 199 -2.20 12.98 -2.00
N TYR A 200 -1.77 11.75 -2.31
CA TYR A 200 -1.39 10.78 -1.29
C TYR A 200 -0.25 11.29 -0.39
N LEU A 201 0.84 11.80 -0.96
CA LEU A 201 1.97 12.30 -0.18
C LEU A 201 1.65 13.60 0.58
N LEU A 202 0.88 14.51 0.00
CA LEU A 202 0.47 15.76 0.63
C LEU A 202 -0.44 15.52 1.82
N THR A 203 -1.39 14.61 1.70
CA THR A 203 -2.33 14.30 2.79
C THR A 203 -1.65 13.61 3.98
N LEU A 204 -0.70 12.71 3.73
CA LEU A 204 0.18 12.16 4.78
C LEU A 204 0.97 13.27 5.48
N ARG A 205 1.63 14.15 4.70
CA ARG A 205 2.41 15.27 5.27
C ARG A 205 1.55 16.20 6.11
N ARG A 206 0.34 16.51 5.65
CA ARG A 206 -0.61 17.36 6.38
C ARG A 206 -1.04 16.71 7.68
N LEU A 207 -1.35 15.42 7.67
CA LEU A 207 -1.66 14.68 8.89
C LEU A 207 -0.49 14.70 9.88
N THR A 208 0.74 14.42 9.43
CA THR A 208 1.93 14.44 10.30
C THR A 208 2.22 15.81 10.90
N ARG A 209 2.11 16.89 10.10
CA ARG A 209 2.52 18.25 10.52
C ARG A 209 1.45 19.04 11.25
N GLU A 210 0.19 18.84 10.87
CA GLU A 210 -0.93 19.65 11.34
C GLU A 210 -1.91 18.85 12.20
N GLY A 211 -1.75 17.51 12.26
CA GLY A 211 -2.68 16.64 12.97
C GLY A 211 -4.05 16.52 12.27
N ASP A 212 -4.15 16.98 11.02
CA ASP A 212 -5.39 16.96 10.24
C ASP A 212 -5.49 15.70 9.38
N GLY A 213 -6.25 14.72 9.88
CA GLY A 213 -6.46 13.43 9.22
C GLY A 213 -7.59 13.41 8.18
N GLU A 214 -8.44 14.43 8.12
CA GLU A 214 -9.61 14.40 7.24
C GLU A 214 -9.23 14.30 5.75
N PRO A 215 -8.24 15.05 5.23
CA PRO A 215 -7.80 14.91 3.85
C PRO A 215 -7.25 13.52 3.53
N TYR A 216 -6.49 12.92 4.44
CA TYR A 216 -5.91 11.58 4.27
C TYR A 216 -6.99 10.52 4.14
N VAL A 217 -7.98 10.54 5.01
CA VAL A 217 -9.02 9.52 5.00
C VAL A 217 -9.97 9.70 3.81
N LYS A 218 -10.28 10.95 3.42
CA LYS A 218 -11.04 11.23 2.18
C LYS A 218 -10.30 10.75 0.93
N MET A 219 -8.98 10.97 0.87
CA MET A 219 -8.11 10.52 -0.21
C MET A 219 -8.14 8.98 -0.34
N LEU A 220 -7.96 8.25 0.77
CA LEU A 220 -8.05 6.79 0.78
C LEU A 220 -9.44 6.27 0.38
N ASN A 221 -10.51 6.94 0.86
CA ASN A 221 -11.87 6.56 0.51
C ASN A 221 -12.15 6.74 -0.98
N LYS A 222 -11.67 7.84 -1.58
CA LYS A 222 -11.75 8.08 -3.03
C LYS A 222 -10.94 7.04 -3.82
N ALA A 223 -9.75 6.71 -3.34
CA ALA A 223 -8.92 5.66 -3.94
C ALA A 223 -9.60 4.29 -3.90
N GLN A 224 -10.22 3.90 -2.78
CA GLN A 224 -10.99 2.65 -2.71
C GLN A 224 -12.21 2.66 -3.65
N GLU A 225 -12.93 3.78 -3.70
CA GLU A 225 -14.07 3.95 -4.61
C GLU A 225 -13.65 3.77 -6.06
N PHE A 226 -12.52 4.37 -6.45
CA PHE A 226 -11.95 4.23 -7.78
C PHE A 226 -11.71 2.77 -8.13
N VAL A 227 -10.98 2.03 -7.27
CA VAL A 227 -10.68 0.61 -7.49
C VAL A 227 -11.96 -0.23 -7.57
N SER A 228 -12.96 0.05 -6.72
CA SER A 228 -14.22 -0.71 -6.70
C SER A 228 -15.03 -0.63 -8.00
N LYS A 229 -14.76 0.35 -8.86
CA LYS A 229 -15.43 0.54 -10.15
C LYS A 229 -14.65 -0.04 -11.34
N ILE A 230 -13.42 -0.52 -11.13
CA ILE A 230 -12.62 -1.13 -12.20
C ILE A 230 -12.99 -2.61 -12.36
N ASN A 231 -13.18 -3.05 -13.61
CA ASN A 231 -13.42 -4.45 -13.91
C ASN A 231 -12.12 -5.24 -14.02
N PHE A 232 -11.78 -6.00 -12.96
CA PHE A 232 -10.60 -6.87 -12.92
C PHE A 232 -10.83 -8.30 -13.42
N SER A 233 -12.00 -8.64 -13.98
CA SER A 233 -12.25 -9.99 -14.49
C SER A 233 -11.34 -10.37 -15.66
N ASP A 234 -10.85 -9.35 -16.37
CA ASP A 234 -10.03 -9.42 -17.58
C ASP A 234 -8.94 -8.33 -17.51
N HIS A 235 -7.69 -8.72 -17.77
CA HIS A 235 -6.54 -7.85 -17.59
C HIS A 235 -6.52 -6.69 -18.59
N ASP A 236 -6.80 -6.96 -19.87
CA ASP A 236 -6.78 -5.95 -20.93
C ASP A 236 -7.91 -4.93 -20.74
N LYS A 237 -9.09 -5.39 -20.29
CA LYS A 237 -10.18 -4.49 -19.92
C LYS A 237 -9.81 -3.59 -18.75
N ALA A 238 -9.21 -4.15 -17.70
CA ALA A 238 -8.75 -3.37 -16.56
C ALA A 238 -7.72 -2.31 -16.97
N ILE A 239 -6.70 -2.69 -17.76
CA ILE A 239 -5.70 -1.76 -18.31
C ILE A 239 -6.38 -0.61 -19.08
N LYS A 240 -7.29 -0.92 -20.00
CA LYS A 240 -8.00 0.09 -20.80
C LYS A 240 -8.80 1.06 -19.93
N MET A 241 -9.50 0.56 -18.92
CA MET A 241 -10.23 1.40 -17.97
C MET A 241 -9.28 2.31 -17.18
N LEU A 242 -8.16 1.77 -16.69
CA LEU A 242 -7.15 2.53 -15.95
C LEU A 242 -6.52 3.64 -16.81
N TYR A 243 -6.22 3.38 -18.10
CA TYR A 243 -5.78 4.42 -19.04
C TYR A 243 -6.84 5.50 -19.25
N ALA A 244 -8.10 5.13 -19.48
CA ALA A 244 -9.21 6.10 -19.64
C ALA A 244 -9.38 6.99 -18.40
N CYS A 245 -8.98 6.48 -17.23
CA CYS A 245 -9.04 7.19 -15.96
C CYS A 245 -7.80 8.05 -15.64
N ASN A 246 -6.81 8.10 -16.55
CA ASN A 246 -5.49 8.71 -16.33
C ASN A 246 -4.68 8.03 -15.20
N ALA A 247 -4.98 6.79 -14.82
CA ALA A 247 -4.41 6.16 -13.62
C ALA A 247 -2.87 6.00 -13.69
N PHE A 248 -2.32 5.84 -14.90
CA PHE A 248 -0.89 5.65 -15.14
C PHE A 248 -0.13 6.96 -15.39
N THR A 249 -0.84 8.08 -15.63
CA THR A 249 -0.23 9.36 -15.98
C THR A 249 0.49 9.97 -14.78
N LYS A 250 1.60 10.68 -15.01
CA LYS A 250 2.31 11.37 -13.93
C LYS A 250 1.51 12.60 -13.47
N HIS A 251 1.54 12.85 -12.16
CA HIS A 251 0.82 13.95 -11.50
C HIS A 251 1.21 15.35 -12.02
N ASP A 252 2.43 15.51 -12.53
CA ASP A 252 2.96 16.77 -13.05
C ASP A 252 2.52 17.10 -14.49
N GLU A 253 1.75 16.22 -15.13
CA GLU A 253 1.20 16.43 -16.47
C GLU A 253 -0.12 17.22 -16.47
N GLY A 254 -0.55 17.76 -15.33
CA GLY A 254 -1.73 18.64 -15.22
C GLY A 254 -3.07 17.93 -15.42
N VAL A 255 -3.09 16.60 -15.31
CA VAL A 255 -4.31 15.78 -15.38
C VAL A 255 -4.69 15.26 -13.99
N TYR A 256 -5.98 14.95 -13.81
CA TYR A 256 -6.51 14.40 -12.57
C TYR A 256 -7.01 12.98 -12.76
N LEU A 257 -7.04 12.21 -11.67
CA LEU A 257 -7.72 10.91 -11.63
C LEU A 257 -9.20 11.10 -11.97
N LYS A 258 -9.64 10.46 -13.06
CA LYS A 258 -11.06 10.38 -13.41
C LYS A 258 -11.66 9.12 -12.78
N MET A 259 -12.91 9.21 -12.35
CA MET A 259 -13.64 8.02 -11.91
C MET A 259 -14.13 7.25 -13.14
N PRO A 260 -14.15 5.90 -13.10
CA PRO A 260 -14.82 5.12 -14.14
C PRO A 260 -16.31 5.49 -14.19
N ASP A 261 -16.85 5.56 -15.41
CA ASP A 261 -18.27 5.78 -15.69
C ASP A 261 -19.15 4.61 -15.20
#